data_AF-A0A9E2D7D2-F1
#
_entry.id   AF-A0A9E2D7D2-F1
#
_cell.length_a   1.000
_cell.length_b   1.000
_cell.length_c   1.000
_cell.angle_alpha   90.00
_cell.angle_beta   90.00
_cell.angle_gamma   90.00
#
_symmetry.space_group_name_H-M   'P 1'
#
loop_
_entity.id
_entity.type
_entity.pdbx_description
1 polymer ?
#
loop_
_entity_poly.entity_id
_entity_poly.type
_entity_poly.pdbx_seq_one_letter_code
_entity_poly.pdbx_strand_id
1 'polypeptide(L)'
;MEDKGEAGIDRIRLQTIPDASAESLGGFVRAMIVPGSKIMTDDWAGYLVLPSLGYERAIMGAKELALPHLVASLLKRWLLGTYQGAVKPTHLEYYLDEFTFRFNRRTSKSRGKLFFRLVQQVLSVEPVFNKDLQAIAPAGEDENFDDLEIWDDHNR
;
A
#
# COMPACT_ATOMS: atom_id res chain seq x y z
N MET A 1 -7.12 -3.85 3.50
CA MET A 1 -6.54 -4.95 4.30
C MET A 1 -7.63 -5.98 4.54
N GLU A 2 -7.31 -7.27 4.54
CA GLU A 2 -8.21 -8.35 4.99
C GLU A 2 -7.98 -8.63 6.48
N ASP A 3 -9.05 -8.51 7.28
CA ASP A 3 -9.06 -8.83 8.70
C ASP A 3 -9.62 -10.23 8.95
N LYS A 4 -8.91 -11.07 9.73
CA LYS A 4 -9.34 -12.41 10.14
C LYS A 4 -9.75 -12.48 11.62
N GLY A 5 -10.00 -11.34 12.26
CA GLY A 5 -10.32 -11.28 13.68
C GLY A 5 -9.12 -11.72 14.52
N GLU A 6 -9.31 -12.74 15.37
CA GLU A 6 -8.25 -13.23 16.28
C GLU A 6 -7.00 -13.75 15.57
N ALA A 7 -7.14 -14.22 14.32
CA ALA A 7 -6.00 -14.65 13.51
C ALA A 7 -5.19 -13.45 12.93
N GLY A 8 -5.63 -12.22 13.18
CA GLY A 8 -4.99 -10.98 12.76
C GLY A 8 -5.10 -10.71 11.27
N ILE A 9 -4.03 -10.16 10.70
CA ILE A 9 -4.02 -9.65 9.32
C ILE A 9 -3.78 -10.80 8.33
N ASP A 10 -4.62 -10.95 7.30
CA ASP A 10 -4.33 -11.85 6.17
C ASP A 10 -3.44 -11.16 5.14
N ARG A 11 -4.10 -10.51 4.18
CA ARG A 11 -3.51 -9.85 3.03
C ARG A 11 -3.69 -8.34 3.10
N ILE A 12 -2.67 -7.64 2.67
CA ILE A 12 -2.72 -6.21 2.41
C ILE A 12 -2.70 -5.97 0.90
N ARG A 13 -3.23 -4.82 0.50
CA ARG A 13 -3.18 -4.26 -0.85
C ARG A 13 -2.88 -2.79 -0.68
N LEU A 14 -1.83 -2.32 -1.33
CA LEU A 14 -1.36 -0.94 -1.29
C LEU A 14 -1.15 -0.52 -2.74
N GLN A 15 -1.57 0.69 -3.07
CA GLN A 15 -1.39 1.25 -4.41
C GLN A 15 -1.33 2.78 -4.26
N THR A 16 -0.54 3.42 -5.11
CA THR A 16 -0.64 4.86 -5.35
C THR A 16 -1.97 5.17 -6.03
N ILE A 17 -2.61 6.23 -5.58
CA ILE A 17 -3.79 6.79 -6.27
C ILE A 17 -3.46 8.23 -6.66
N PRO A 18 -4.03 8.75 -7.78
CA PRO A 18 -3.68 10.07 -8.28
C PRO A 18 -3.95 11.20 -7.28
N ASP A 19 -5.02 11.07 -6.49
CA ASP A 19 -5.45 12.05 -5.50
C ASP A 19 -6.30 11.40 -4.41
N ALA A 20 -6.62 12.19 -3.39
CA ALA A 20 -7.51 11.82 -2.29
C ALA A 20 -9.00 12.02 -2.63
N SER A 21 -9.40 11.96 -3.90
CA SER A 21 -10.81 12.05 -4.27
C SER A 21 -11.55 10.73 -4.04
N ALA A 22 -12.88 10.83 -3.90
CA ALA A 22 -13.75 9.66 -3.83
C ALA A 22 -13.73 8.83 -5.13
N GLU A 23 -13.47 9.46 -6.27
CA GLU A 23 -13.39 8.77 -7.57
C GLU A 23 -12.14 7.88 -7.65
N SER A 24 -10.97 8.44 -7.36
CA SER A 24 -9.69 7.72 -7.30
C SER A 24 -9.76 6.55 -6.32
N LEU A 25 -10.27 6.79 -5.12
CA LEU A 25 -10.48 5.77 -4.11
C LEU A 25 -11.46 4.69 -4.56
N GLY A 26 -12.58 5.08 -5.17
CA GLY A 26 -13.59 4.16 -5.68
C GLY A 26 -13.05 3.25 -6.79
N GLY A 27 -12.20 3.78 -7.66
CA GLY A 27 -11.47 3.01 -8.67
C GLY A 27 -10.59 1.92 -8.05
N PHE A 28 -9.78 2.30 -7.05
CA PHE A 28 -8.95 1.37 -6.30
C PHE A 28 -9.77 0.26 -5.62
N VAL A 29 -10.85 0.63 -4.93
CA VAL A 29 -11.71 -0.32 -4.22
C VAL A 29 -12.34 -1.33 -5.18
N ARG A 30 -12.87 -0.89 -6.33
CA ARG A 30 -13.45 -1.79 -7.34
C ARG A 30 -12.46 -2.78 -7.93
N ALA A 31 -11.21 -2.34 -8.14
CA ALA A 31 -10.16 -3.21 -8.67
C ALA A 31 -9.73 -4.29 -7.67
N MET A 32 -9.85 -4.02 -6.37
CA MET A 32 -9.19 -4.81 -5.32
C MET A 32 -10.14 -5.59 -4.42
N ILE A 33 -11.40 -5.17 -4.31
CA ILE A 33 -12.38 -5.68 -3.35
C ILE A 33 -13.63 -6.15 -4.08
N VAL A 34 -14.04 -7.38 -3.79
CA VAL A 34 -15.25 -8.00 -4.38
C VAL A 34 -16.49 -7.18 -3.97
N PRO A 35 -17.38 -6.82 -4.91
CA PRO A 35 -18.64 -6.13 -4.59
C PRO A 35 -19.46 -6.87 -3.52
N GLY A 36 -20.21 -6.13 -2.70
CA GLY A 36 -20.95 -6.67 -1.56
C GLY A 36 -20.11 -6.95 -0.31
N SER A 37 -18.79 -6.72 -0.36
CA SER A 37 -17.94 -6.80 0.83
C SER A 37 -18.25 -5.66 1.81
N LYS A 38 -18.07 -5.95 3.11
CA LYS A 38 -18.08 -4.94 4.18
C LYS A 38 -16.72 -4.27 4.29
N ILE A 39 -16.69 -2.96 4.14
CA ILE A 39 -15.50 -2.12 4.25
C ILE A 39 -15.59 -1.31 5.55
N MET A 40 -14.64 -1.59 6.43
CA MET A 40 -14.42 -0.84 7.66
C MET A 40 -13.53 0.37 7.35
N THR A 41 -14.00 1.56 7.65
CA THR A 41 -13.31 2.81 7.32
C THR A 41 -13.19 3.72 8.55
N ASP A 42 -12.27 4.66 8.50
CA ASP A 42 -12.42 5.88 9.30
C ASP A 42 -13.60 6.71 8.75
N ASP A 43 -14.00 7.75 9.47
CA ASP A 43 -15.11 8.60 9.05
C ASP A 43 -14.73 9.64 7.99
N TRP A 44 -13.70 9.38 7.19
CA TRP A 44 -13.31 10.31 6.14
C TRP A 44 -14.34 10.36 5.00
N ALA A 45 -14.62 11.58 4.52
CA ALA A 45 -15.64 11.87 3.52
C ALA A 45 -15.40 11.16 2.17
N GLY A 46 -14.15 10.83 1.83
CA GLY A 46 -13.82 10.08 0.62
C GLY A 46 -14.52 8.71 0.53
N TYR A 47 -14.84 8.09 1.67
CA TYR A 47 -15.53 6.79 1.74
C TYR A 47 -17.05 6.87 1.51
N LEU A 48 -17.64 8.07 1.42
CA LEU A 48 -19.09 8.22 1.22
C LEU A 48 -19.59 7.63 -0.10
N VAL A 49 -18.70 7.43 -1.08
CA VAL A 49 -19.00 6.80 -2.36
C VAL A 49 -19.18 5.27 -2.27
N LEU A 50 -18.70 4.63 -1.21
CA LEU A 50 -18.70 3.15 -1.13
C LEU A 50 -20.10 2.50 -1.26
N PRO A 51 -21.17 3.02 -0.62
CA PRO A 51 -22.50 2.44 -0.77
C PRO A 51 -23.04 2.52 -2.20
N SER A 52 -22.78 3.61 -2.93
CA SER A 52 -23.22 3.74 -4.32
C SER A 52 -22.46 2.81 -5.28
N LEU A 53 -21.28 2.35 -4.87
CA LEU A 53 -20.48 1.35 -5.60
C LEU A 53 -20.83 -0.10 -5.21
N GLY A 54 -21.82 -0.31 -4.33
CA GLY A 54 -22.29 -1.65 -3.95
C GLY A 54 -21.51 -2.29 -2.79
N TYR A 55 -20.89 -1.49 -1.91
CA TYR A 55 -20.20 -1.97 -0.72
C TYR A 55 -20.92 -1.57 0.57
N GLU A 56 -20.89 -2.43 1.59
CA GLU A 56 -21.36 -2.05 2.92
C GLU A 56 -20.26 -1.24 3.63
N ARG A 57 -20.53 0.04 3.93
CA ARG A 57 -19.60 0.88 4.71
C ARG A 57 -19.92 0.77 6.20
N ALA A 58 -18.89 0.56 7.01
CA ALA A 58 -18.99 0.63 8.47
C ALA A 58 -17.92 1.57 9.04
N ILE A 59 -18.35 2.59 9.77
CA ILE A 59 -17.46 3.56 10.42
C ILE A 59 -16.95 2.94 11.72
N MET A 60 -15.63 2.88 11.86
CA MET A 60 -14.96 2.31 13.01
C MET A 60 -14.26 3.40 13.83
N GLY A 61 -14.12 3.18 15.14
CA GLY A 61 -13.28 4.02 15.99
C GLY A 61 -11.78 3.76 15.79
N ALA A 62 -10.94 4.60 16.40
CA ALA A 62 -9.49 4.49 16.27
C ALA A 62 -8.93 3.16 16.80
N LYS A 63 -9.55 2.58 17.84
CA LYS A 63 -9.11 1.32 18.44
C LYS A 63 -9.37 0.14 17.49
N GLU A 64 -10.49 0.18 16.80
CA GLU A 64 -10.91 -0.84 15.83
C GLU A 64 -10.07 -0.79 14.55
N LEU A 65 -9.48 0.36 14.22
CA LEU A 65 -8.57 0.55 13.08
C LEU A 65 -7.08 0.35 13.42
N ALA A 66 -6.76 -0.24 14.58
CA ALA A 66 -5.39 -0.48 15.00
C ALA A 66 -4.56 -1.31 14.00
N LEU A 67 -5.18 -2.29 13.32
CA LEU A 67 -4.47 -3.15 12.35
C LEU A 67 -4.04 -2.39 11.08
N PRO A 68 -4.90 -1.59 10.42
CA PRO A 68 -4.46 -0.67 9.37
C PRO A 68 -3.32 0.27 9.80
N HIS A 69 -3.41 0.88 10.98
CA HIS A 69 -2.35 1.77 11.49
C HIS A 69 -1.04 1.03 11.79
N LEU A 70 -1.11 -0.23 12.22
CA LEU A 70 0.04 -1.10 12.38
C LEU A 70 0.72 -1.37 11.01
N VAL A 71 -0.06 -1.66 9.96
CA VAL A 71 0.49 -1.86 8.60
C VAL A 71 1.20 -0.60 8.11
N ALA A 72 0.59 0.59 8.28
CA ALA A 72 1.22 1.86 7.92
C ALA A 72 2.54 2.08 8.69
N SER A 73 2.54 1.77 10.00
CA SER A 73 3.74 1.87 10.84
C SER A 73 4.85 0.90 10.40
N LEU A 74 4.49 -0.32 10.00
CA LEU A 74 5.44 -1.32 9.50
C LEU A 74 6.01 -0.91 8.14
N LEU A 75 5.20 -0.34 7.25
CA LEU A 75 5.67 0.20 5.97
C LEU A 75 6.68 1.33 6.20
N LYS A 76 6.35 2.32 7.05
CA LYS A 76 7.26 3.43 7.38
C LYS A 76 8.60 2.92 7.92
N ARG A 77 8.56 1.97 8.86
CA ARG A 77 9.77 1.34 9.42
C ARG A 77 10.57 0.56 8.37
N TRP A 78 9.89 -0.18 7.50
CA TRP A 78 10.55 -0.96 6.45
C TRP A 78 11.24 -0.07 5.42
N LEU A 79 10.58 1.02 5.00
CA LEU A 79 11.16 2.02 4.11
C LEU A 79 12.43 2.63 4.71
N LEU A 80 12.35 3.10 5.96
CA LEU A 80 13.49 3.70 6.66
C LEU A 80 14.63 2.70 6.87
N GLY A 81 14.33 1.48 7.29
CA GLY A 81 15.36 0.47 7.60
C GLY A 81 15.99 -0.18 6.36
N THR A 82 15.22 -0.40 5.30
CA THR A 82 15.72 -1.09 4.09
C THR A 82 16.45 -0.13 3.16
N TYR A 83 15.90 1.06 2.96
CA TYR A 83 16.47 2.06 2.06
C TYR A 83 17.32 3.10 2.80
N GLN A 84 17.42 3.03 4.14
CA GLN A 84 18.29 3.90 4.95
C GLN A 84 18.05 5.40 4.67
N GLY A 85 16.80 5.77 4.46
CA GLY A 85 16.39 7.14 4.12
C GLY A 85 16.47 7.48 2.62
N ALA A 86 17.09 6.66 1.77
CA ALA A 86 17.19 6.88 0.33
C ALA A 86 15.93 6.45 -0.46
N VAL A 87 14.75 6.81 0.07
CA VAL A 87 13.44 6.52 -0.55
C VAL A 87 13.14 7.62 -1.58
N LYS A 88 12.88 7.26 -2.83
CA LYS A 88 12.51 8.21 -3.90
C LYS A 88 11.02 8.11 -4.25
N PRO A 89 10.29 9.22 -4.38
CA PRO A 89 8.88 9.20 -4.80
C PRO A 89 8.66 8.47 -6.13
N THR A 90 9.62 8.57 -7.05
CA THR A 90 9.59 7.92 -8.37
C THR A 90 9.53 6.39 -8.33
N HIS A 91 9.90 5.78 -7.20
CA HIS A 91 9.86 4.34 -7.00
C HIS A 91 8.81 3.92 -5.98
N LEU A 92 7.91 4.82 -5.57
CA LEU A 92 6.92 4.54 -4.53
C LEU A 92 6.06 3.30 -4.87
N GLU A 93 5.59 3.19 -6.11
CA GLU A 93 4.85 2.02 -6.58
C GLU A 93 5.62 0.72 -6.39
N TYR A 94 6.88 0.71 -6.82
CA TYR A 94 7.77 -0.45 -6.64
C TYR A 94 7.95 -0.80 -5.15
N TYR A 95 8.13 0.20 -4.29
CA TYR A 95 8.26 -0.04 -2.85
C TYR A 95 6.99 -0.62 -2.24
N LEU A 96 5.82 -0.13 -2.64
CA LEU A 96 4.52 -0.65 -2.17
C LEU A 96 4.29 -2.08 -2.64
N ASP A 97 4.65 -2.39 -3.88
CA ASP A 97 4.58 -3.74 -4.45
C ASP A 97 5.51 -4.70 -3.71
N GLU A 98 6.76 -4.30 -3.47
CA GLU A 98 7.74 -5.11 -2.76
C GLU A 98 7.29 -5.37 -1.31
N PHE A 99 6.84 -4.32 -0.61
CA PHE A 99 6.33 -4.45 0.75
C PHE A 99 5.11 -5.37 0.80
N THR A 100 4.14 -5.18 -0.11
CA THR A 100 2.94 -6.01 -0.23
C THR A 100 3.29 -7.46 -0.52
N PHE A 101 4.24 -7.71 -1.41
CA PHE A 101 4.73 -9.05 -1.74
C PHE A 101 5.32 -9.75 -0.52
N ARG A 102 6.22 -9.06 0.20
CA ARG A 102 6.88 -9.57 1.42
C ARG A 102 5.86 -9.83 2.53
N PHE A 103 4.99 -8.86 2.78
CA PHE A 103 3.98 -8.93 3.84
C PHE A 103 3.01 -10.10 3.61
N ASN A 104 2.48 -10.24 2.40
CA ASN A 104 1.49 -11.29 2.07
C ASN A 104 2.10 -12.70 2.03
N ARG A 105 3.42 -12.84 2.10
CA ARG A 105 4.12 -14.14 2.11
C ARG A 105 4.91 -14.42 3.39
N ARG A 106 4.81 -13.55 4.40
CA ARG A 106 5.58 -13.64 5.67
C ARG A 106 5.35 -14.94 6.45
N THR A 107 4.20 -15.58 6.27
CA THR A 107 3.82 -16.83 6.96
C THR A 107 4.11 -18.09 6.11
N SER A 108 4.73 -17.95 4.93
CA SER A 108 5.04 -19.09 4.07
C SER A 108 6.07 -20.01 4.73
N LYS A 109 5.66 -21.25 5.03
CA LYS A 109 6.51 -22.30 5.62
C LYS A 109 7.62 -22.78 4.67
N SER A 110 7.58 -22.42 3.40
CA SER A 110 8.60 -22.80 2.41
C SER A 110 9.21 -21.54 1.80
N ARG A 111 10.41 -21.18 2.28
CA ARG A 111 11.17 -20.02 1.77
C ARG A 111 11.58 -20.21 0.31
N GLY A 112 11.87 -21.43 -0.14
CA GLY A 112 12.18 -21.74 -1.55
C GLY A 112 11.04 -21.38 -2.52
N LYS A 113 9.78 -21.38 -2.06
CA LYS A 113 8.65 -20.93 -2.88
C LYS A 113 8.64 -19.42 -3.14
N LEU A 114 9.36 -18.60 -2.34
CA LEU A 114 9.51 -17.17 -2.61
C LEU A 114 10.29 -16.93 -3.90
N PHE A 115 11.46 -17.58 -4.02
CA PHE A 115 12.27 -17.53 -5.24
C PHE A 115 11.50 -18.07 -6.43
N PHE A 116 10.83 -19.22 -6.27
CA PHE A 116 10.02 -19.80 -7.34
C PHE A 116 8.88 -18.87 -7.79
N ARG A 117 8.17 -18.22 -6.86
CA ARG A 117 7.12 -17.24 -7.19
C ARG A 117 7.67 -16.00 -7.88
N LEU A 118 8.86 -15.55 -7.50
CA LEU A 118 9.55 -14.44 -8.17
C LEU A 118 9.85 -14.82 -9.63
N VAL A 119 10.44 -16.01 -9.85
CA VAL A 119 10.71 -16.52 -11.19
C VAL A 119 9.42 -16.64 -12.01
N GLN A 120 8.34 -17.19 -11.44
CA GLN A 120 7.04 -17.26 -12.13
C GLN A 120 6.52 -15.88 -12.53
N GLN A 121 6.66 -14.88 -11.66
CA GLN A 121 6.23 -13.51 -11.93
C GLN A 121 7.09 -12.88 -13.03
N VAL A 122 8.42 -13.05 -12.99
CA VAL A 122 9.33 -12.61 -14.07
C VAL A 122 8.97 -13.26 -15.41
N LEU A 123 8.64 -14.55 -15.42
CA LEU A 123 8.23 -15.26 -16.64
C LEU A 123 6.85 -14.85 -17.18
N SER A 124 6.04 -14.18 -16.36
CA SER A 124 4.68 -13.75 -16.74
C SER A 124 4.62 -12.30 -17.20
N VAL A 125 5.74 -11.57 -17.12
CA VAL A 125 5.88 -10.16 -17.51
C VAL A 125 6.72 -10.11 -18.78
N GLU A 126 6.39 -9.21 -19.70
CA GLU A 126 7.19 -9.02 -20.90
C GLU A 126 8.61 -8.52 -20.55
N PRO A 127 9.64 -8.96 -21.29
CA PRO A 127 11.01 -8.51 -21.03
C PRO A 127 11.13 -6.99 -21.16
N VAL A 128 11.64 -6.34 -20.12
CA VAL A 128 12.03 -4.93 -20.17
C VAL A 128 13.49 -4.85 -20.60
N PHE A 129 13.78 -4.19 -21.71
CA PHE A 129 15.16 -4.05 -22.20
C PHE A 129 15.86 -2.86 -21.53
N ASN A 130 17.20 -2.88 -21.47
CA ASN A 130 17.99 -1.81 -20.85
C ASN A 130 17.65 -0.40 -21.35
N LYS A 131 17.26 -0.25 -22.63
CA LYS A 131 16.84 1.02 -23.23
C LYS A 131 15.51 1.56 -22.67
N ASP A 132 14.69 0.66 -22.14
CA ASP A 132 13.36 0.91 -21.59
C ASP A 132 13.41 1.05 -20.04
N LEU A 133 14.54 0.68 -19.42
CA LEU A 133 14.85 0.95 -18.00
C LEU A 133 15.25 2.42 -17.81
N GLN A 134 14.44 3.35 -18.29
CA GLN A 134 14.56 4.75 -17.91
C GLN A 134 13.77 4.93 -16.61
N ALA A 135 14.37 5.55 -15.60
CA ALA A 135 13.61 5.98 -14.44
C ALA A 135 12.46 6.84 -14.96
N ILE A 136 11.22 6.50 -14.61
CA ILE A 136 10.07 7.34 -14.89
C ILE A 136 10.32 8.63 -14.12
N ALA A 137 10.84 9.65 -14.82
CA ALA A 137 10.96 10.98 -14.27
C ALA A 137 9.53 11.48 -14.04
N PRO A 138 9.19 11.93 -12.82
CA PRO A 138 7.88 12.50 -12.60
C PRO A 138 7.84 13.80 -13.42
N ALA A 139 6.80 13.94 -14.22
CA ALA A 139 6.52 15.21 -14.87
C ALA A 139 6.12 16.21 -13.78
N GLY A 140 7.04 17.10 -13.42
CA GLY A 140 6.73 18.27 -12.59
C GLY A 140 7.49 18.34 -11.27
N GLU A 141 8.34 19.36 -11.21
CA GLU A 141 8.72 20.19 -10.07
C GLU A 141 9.61 19.60 -8.96
N ASP A 142 10.76 20.28 -8.85
CA ASP A 142 11.73 20.24 -7.77
C ASP A 142 11.09 20.63 -6.44
N GLU A 143 10.43 19.69 -5.76
CA GLU A 143 10.26 19.81 -4.30
C GLU A 143 11.47 19.18 -3.62
N ASN A 144 12.42 20.04 -3.26
CA ASN A 144 13.52 19.73 -2.38
C ASN A 144 12.95 19.33 -1.01
N PHE A 145 12.90 18.02 -0.75
CA PHE A 145 12.30 17.46 0.45
C PHE A 145 13.27 17.32 1.64
N ASP A 146 14.42 18.02 1.58
CA ASP A 146 15.26 18.28 2.77
C ASP A 146 14.53 19.16 3.81
N ASP A 147 13.42 19.82 3.44
CA ASP A 147 12.57 20.64 4.31
C ASP A 147 11.35 19.91 4.90
N LEU A 148 11.38 18.58 5.05
CA LEU A 148 10.42 17.88 5.92
C LEU A 148 10.77 18.04 7.41
N GLU A 149 10.77 19.29 7.88
CA GLU A 149 10.53 19.66 9.28
C GLU A 149 9.05 19.43 9.67
N ILE A 150 8.50 18.24 9.39
CA ILE A 150 7.15 17.84 9.83
C ILE A 150 7.27 16.62 10.73
N TRP A 151 8.29 16.53 11.60
CA TRP A 151 8.30 15.55 12.70
C TRP A 151 9.05 16.05 13.95
N ASP A 152 9.12 17.36 14.18
CA ASP A 152 9.45 17.88 15.50
C ASP A 152 8.15 18.35 16.18
N ASP A 153 7.44 17.40 16.81
CA ASP A 153 7.04 17.61 18.19
C ASP A 153 6.44 16.35 18.85
N HIS A 154 6.84 16.18 20.11
CA HIS A 154 6.20 15.38 21.16
C HIS A 154 6.37 13.86 21.13
N ASN A 155 7.54 13.39 21.58
CA ASN A 155 7.53 12.40 22.66
C ASN A 155 8.79 12.52 23.51
N ARG A 156 8.66 13.26 24.62
CA ARG A 156 9.58 13.23 25.75
C ARG A 156 9.03 12.27 26.80
#